data_AF-A0A523TV37-F1
#
_entry.id   AF-A0A523TV37-F1
#
_cell.length_a   1.000
_cell.length_b   1.000
_cell.length_c   1.000
_cell.angle_alpha   90.00
_cell.angle_beta   90.00
_cell.angle_gamma   90.00
#
_symmetry.space_group_name_H-M   'P 1'
#
loop_
_entity.id
_entity.type
_entity.pdbx_description
1 polymer ?
#
loop_
_entity_poly.entity_id
_entity_poly.type
_entity_poly.pdbx_seq_one_letter_code
_entity_poly.pdbx_strand_id
1 'polypeptide(L)'
;PLITSEWAVAVFKEAVKAGLKCAYVSNGNATPEVMDYLSPYLSGFKIDLKTMQDRNYRELGGVLQHVLDSIKMAHEKGIWVEVVTLIVPGFNDSTEELLDAARFIVSISPDIPWHVTAFHKNYRMTDTENTTVDMLIRAAEIGQEAGLRYVYAGNLPGRVDPYEDTTCPTCQQSLIRRYGFVILDYQLTGQGTCPYCGTAIPGIWPETTDEVRLSTAADLFSRRPRIVP
;
A
#
# COMPACT_ATOMS: atom_id res chain seq x y z
N PRO A 1 13.56 7.32 -2.32
CA PRO A 1 13.54 8.59 -1.54
C PRO A 1 14.50 8.63 -0.36
N LEU A 2 14.65 7.54 0.39
CA LEU A 2 15.51 7.49 1.59
C LEU A 2 16.97 7.96 1.40
N ILE A 3 17.50 7.91 0.17
CA ILE A 3 18.86 8.41 -0.15
C ILE A 3 18.97 9.93 0.06
N THR A 4 17.86 10.67 -0.01
CA THR A 4 17.78 12.13 0.11
C THR A 4 16.74 12.56 1.15
N SER A 5 16.71 11.88 2.30
CA SER A 5 15.73 12.16 3.38
C SER A 5 15.82 13.59 3.93
N GLU A 6 17.00 14.21 3.88
CA GLU A 6 17.19 15.62 4.23
C GLU A 6 16.36 16.57 3.35
N TRP A 7 16.30 16.29 2.05
CA TRP A 7 15.47 17.07 1.12
C TRP A 7 13.98 16.82 1.37
N ALA A 8 13.60 15.56 1.61
CA ALA A 8 12.23 15.23 1.95
C ALA A 8 11.74 15.93 3.22
N VAL A 9 12.55 15.94 4.29
CA VAL A 9 12.21 16.63 5.54
C VAL A 9 12.11 18.14 5.34
N ALA A 10 12.96 18.74 4.50
CA ALA A 10 12.83 20.16 4.16
C ALA A 10 11.46 20.48 3.52
N VAL A 11 11.00 19.64 2.59
CA VAL A 11 9.67 19.77 1.98
C VAL A 11 8.55 19.51 2.99
N PHE A 12 8.67 18.46 3.80
CA PHE A 12 7.64 18.08 4.77
C PHE A 12 7.46 19.10 5.87
N LYS A 13 8.51 19.79 6.31
CA LYS A 13 8.41 20.92 7.24
C LYS A 13 7.49 22.02 6.70
N GLU A 14 7.60 22.37 5.43
CA GLU A 14 6.73 23.37 4.81
C GLU A 14 5.31 22.85 4.56
N ALA A 15 5.19 21.58 4.14
CA ALA A 15 3.88 20.94 3.94
C ALA A 15 3.06 20.85 5.24
N VAL A 16 3.70 20.46 6.36
CA VAL A 16 3.06 20.40 7.68
C VAL A 16 2.61 21.77 8.15
N LYS A 17 3.42 22.83 7.95
CA LYS A 17 3.01 24.22 8.25
C LYS A 17 1.78 24.64 7.44
N ALA A 18 1.64 24.11 6.22
CA ALA A 18 0.48 24.34 5.36
C ALA A 18 -0.71 23.41 5.65
N GLY A 19 -0.65 22.58 6.69
CA GLY A 19 -1.73 21.66 7.06
C GLY A 19 -1.84 20.41 6.17
N LEU A 20 -0.79 20.08 5.40
CA LEU A 20 -0.77 18.90 4.53
C LEU A 20 -0.22 17.67 5.27
N LYS A 21 -0.88 16.53 5.07
CA LYS A 21 -0.36 15.21 5.46
C LYS A 21 0.77 14.80 4.53
N CYS A 22 1.83 14.23 5.09
CA CYS A 22 3.00 13.81 4.32
C CYS A 22 3.11 12.28 4.31
N ALA A 23 3.30 11.72 3.13
CA ALA A 23 3.53 10.29 2.95
C ALA A 23 4.87 10.04 2.27
N TYR A 24 5.54 8.96 2.64
CA TYR A 24 6.79 8.52 2.02
C TYR A 24 6.55 7.23 1.26
N VAL A 25 7.09 7.14 0.04
CA VAL A 25 7.02 5.93 -0.79
C VAL A 25 8.45 5.43 -0.97
N SER A 26 8.77 4.24 -0.48
CA SER A 26 10.15 3.77 -0.45
C SER A 26 10.30 2.27 -0.68
N ASN A 27 11.53 1.87 -1.01
CA ASN A 27 11.97 0.47 -1.03
C ASN A 27 12.20 -0.12 0.37
N GLY A 28 12.04 0.68 1.43
CA GLY A 28 12.13 0.23 2.82
C GLY A 28 13.54 0.02 3.35
N ASN A 29 14.60 0.44 2.67
CA ASN A 29 15.97 0.27 3.19
C ASN A 29 16.34 1.41 4.18
N ALA A 30 15.56 1.59 5.25
CA ALA A 30 15.78 2.66 6.23
C ALA A 30 16.64 2.17 7.41
N THR A 31 17.42 3.09 7.97
CA THR A 31 18.07 2.90 9.27
C THR A 31 17.20 3.47 10.39
N PRO A 32 17.46 3.11 11.67
CA PRO A 32 16.76 3.73 12.80
C PRO A 32 16.88 5.26 12.81
N GLU A 33 18.06 5.80 12.48
CA GLU A 33 18.32 7.25 12.52
C GLU A 33 17.50 8.01 11.48
N VAL A 34 17.39 7.48 10.25
CA VAL A 34 16.56 8.14 9.23
C VAL A 34 15.08 8.01 9.54
N MET A 35 14.67 6.91 10.18
CA MET A 35 13.30 6.73 10.64
C MET A 35 12.95 7.74 11.74
N ASP A 36 13.82 7.93 12.73
CA ASP A 36 13.68 8.95 13.78
C ASP A 36 13.65 10.37 13.20
N TYR A 37 14.45 10.62 12.17
CA TYR A 37 14.52 11.92 11.51
C TYR A 37 13.24 12.25 10.72
N LEU A 38 12.61 11.23 10.10
CA LEU A 38 11.39 11.38 9.31
C LEU A 38 10.11 11.38 10.16
N SER A 39 10.06 10.59 11.24
CA SER A 39 8.82 10.29 11.97
C SER A 39 8.03 11.51 12.44
N PRO A 40 8.62 12.64 12.88
CA PRO A 40 7.86 13.80 13.33
C PRO A 40 7.02 14.46 12.22
N TYR A 41 7.34 14.18 10.96
CA TYR A 41 6.71 14.82 9.80
C TYR A 41 5.88 13.84 8.98
N LEU A 42 5.90 12.54 9.30
CA LEU A 42 5.36 11.51 8.45
C LEU A 42 4.00 11.03 8.96
N SER A 43 2.96 11.24 8.16
CA SER A 43 1.63 10.68 8.42
C SER A 43 1.55 9.23 7.96
N GLY A 44 2.16 8.90 6.82
CA GLY A 44 2.14 7.54 6.27
C GLY A 44 3.42 7.11 5.58
N PHE A 45 3.70 5.81 5.60
CA PHE A 45 4.85 5.19 4.97
C PHE A 45 4.45 3.96 4.15
N LYS A 46 4.57 4.08 2.83
CA LYS A 46 4.36 2.98 1.91
C LYS A 46 5.69 2.33 1.55
N ILE A 47 5.83 1.05 1.86
CA ILE A 47 7.08 0.29 1.76
C ILE A 47 6.92 -0.82 0.71
N ASP A 48 7.89 -0.97 -0.20
CA ASP A 48 7.95 -2.13 -1.09
C ASP A 48 8.61 -3.32 -0.37
N LEU A 49 7.84 -4.38 -0.13
CA LEU A 49 8.37 -5.69 0.25
C LEU A 49 8.41 -6.57 -1.01
N LYS A 50 9.59 -6.70 -1.62
CA LYS A 50 9.75 -7.28 -2.95
C LYS A 50 9.85 -8.81 -2.95
N THR A 51 10.36 -9.40 -1.88
CA THR A 51 10.53 -10.86 -1.77
C THR A 51 10.89 -11.22 -0.32
N MET A 52 10.49 -12.39 0.16
CA MET A 52 10.93 -12.96 1.44
C MET A 52 12.24 -13.74 1.33
N GLN A 53 12.85 -13.77 0.14
CA GLN A 53 14.14 -14.41 -0.11
C GLN A 53 15.27 -13.38 -0.10
N ASP A 54 16.08 -13.43 0.95
CA ASP A 54 17.21 -12.50 1.15
C ASP A 54 18.24 -12.55 -0.01
N ARG A 55 18.43 -13.72 -0.64
CA ARG A 55 19.25 -13.85 -1.85
C ARG A 55 18.72 -13.00 -3.01
N ASN A 56 17.42 -13.11 -3.29
CA ASN A 56 16.76 -12.37 -4.37
C ASN A 56 16.79 -10.86 -4.10
N TYR A 57 16.65 -10.45 -2.82
CA TYR A 57 16.80 -9.04 -2.43
C TYR A 57 18.19 -8.48 -2.71
N ARG A 58 19.25 -9.28 -2.50
CA ARG A 58 20.63 -8.87 -2.81
C ARG A 58 20.84 -8.66 -4.31
N GLU A 59 20.22 -9.46 -5.16
CA GLU A 59 20.26 -9.28 -6.62
C GLU A 59 19.62 -7.96 -7.05
N LEU A 60 18.65 -7.46 -6.26
CA LEU A 60 18.03 -6.14 -6.44
C LEU A 60 18.84 -4.99 -5.78
N GLY A 61 19.97 -5.28 -5.16
CA GLY A 61 20.81 -4.30 -4.45
C GLY A 61 20.30 -3.89 -3.07
N GLY A 62 19.43 -4.70 -2.45
CA GLY A 62 18.90 -4.48 -1.10
C GLY A 62 19.24 -5.61 -0.14
N VAL A 63 18.84 -5.45 1.13
CA VAL A 63 18.91 -6.48 2.16
C VAL A 63 17.52 -6.64 2.76
N LEU A 64 17.00 -7.87 2.78
CA LEU A 64 15.62 -8.13 3.22
C LEU A 64 15.38 -7.63 4.64
N GLN A 65 16.30 -7.94 5.56
CA GLN A 65 16.13 -7.62 6.98
C GLN A 65 15.91 -6.11 7.21
N HIS A 66 16.61 -5.23 6.48
CA HIS A 66 16.42 -3.78 6.61
C HIS A 66 15.00 -3.34 6.24
N VAL A 67 14.38 -4.01 5.26
CA VAL A 67 13.00 -3.75 4.84
C VAL A 67 12.02 -4.21 5.91
N LEU A 68 12.20 -5.43 6.44
CA LEU A 68 11.39 -5.97 7.52
C LEU A 68 11.47 -5.08 8.77
N ASP A 69 12.68 -4.68 9.16
CA ASP A 69 12.91 -3.79 10.29
C ASP A 69 12.27 -2.42 10.06
N SER A 70 12.32 -1.90 8.84
CA SER A 70 11.70 -0.60 8.51
C SER A 70 10.18 -0.62 8.62
N ILE A 71 9.52 -1.71 8.21
CA ILE A 71 8.07 -1.88 8.36
C ILE A 71 7.71 -1.89 9.87
N LYS A 72 8.46 -2.68 10.66
CA LYS A 72 8.27 -2.79 12.10
C LYS A 72 8.48 -1.45 12.81
N MET A 73 9.62 -0.78 12.56
CA MET A 73 9.95 0.51 13.17
C MET A 73 8.92 1.59 12.84
N ALA A 74 8.42 1.63 11.60
CA ALA A 74 7.41 2.60 11.21
C ALA A 74 6.08 2.38 11.96
N HIS A 75 5.64 1.13 12.05
CA HIS A 75 4.43 0.76 12.79
C HIS A 75 4.57 1.06 14.29
N GLU A 76 5.70 0.70 14.91
CA GLU A 76 5.98 0.98 16.33
C GLU A 76 5.98 2.48 16.67
N LYS A 77 6.30 3.34 15.69
CA LYS A 77 6.24 4.80 15.82
C LYS A 77 4.85 5.40 15.58
N GLY A 78 3.84 4.57 15.31
CA GLY A 78 2.47 5.02 15.05
C GLY A 78 2.28 5.68 13.69
N ILE A 79 3.21 5.48 12.74
CA ILE A 79 3.05 5.94 11.36
C ILE A 79 2.07 5.00 10.66
N TRP A 80 1.18 5.53 9.80
CA TRP A 80 0.34 4.67 8.96
C TRP A 80 1.20 3.89 7.96
N VAL A 81 1.22 2.57 8.02
CA VAL A 81 2.06 1.74 7.15
C VAL A 81 1.22 1.02 6.12
N GLU A 82 1.66 1.06 4.87
CA GLU A 82 1.12 0.22 3.78
C GLU A 82 2.28 -0.57 3.15
N VAL A 83 2.08 -1.87 2.95
CA VAL A 83 3.09 -2.73 2.33
C VAL A 83 2.64 -3.05 0.92
N VAL A 84 3.55 -2.99 -0.04
CA VAL A 84 3.26 -3.33 -1.44
C VAL A 84 4.26 -4.35 -1.95
N THR A 85 3.75 -5.35 -2.65
CA THR A 85 4.53 -6.35 -3.37
C THR A 85 4.12 -6.32 -4.84
N LEU A 86 5.08 -6.06 -5.71
CA LEU A 86 4.90 -6.24 -7.15
C LEU A 86 5.08 -7.72 -7.45
N ILE A 87 4.02 -8.40 -7.90
CA ILE A 87 4.06 -9.84 -8.17
C ILE A 87 4.71 -10.06 -9.54
N VAL A 88 5.87 -10.69 -9.59
CA VAL A 88 6.65 -10.97 -10.79
C VAL A 88 6.66 -12.50 -11.01
N PRO A 89 6.09 -13.01 -12.12
CA PRO A 89 6.03 -14.45 -12.37
C PRO A 89 7.41 -15.11 -12.36
N GLY A 90 7.54 -16.22 -11.64
CA GLY A 90 8.79 -16.97 -11.49
C GLY A 90 9.83 -16.35 -10.55
N PHE A 91 9.52 -15.21 -9.91
CA PHE A 91 10.45 -14.53 -8.98
C PHE A 91 9.92 -14.52 -7.54
N ASN A 92 8.69 -14.07 -7.34
CA ASN A 92 8.09 -13.91 -5.99
C ASN A 92 6.59 -14.28 -5.93
N ASP A 93 6.11 -15.10 -6.86
CA ASP A 93 4.70 -15.46 -7.03
C ASP A 93 4.34 -16.86 -6.49
N SER A 94 5.30 -17.56 -5.86
CA SER A 94 5.03 -18.86 -5.25
C SER A 94 4.11 -18.73 -4.03
N THR A 95 3.32 -19.78 -3.75
CA THR A 95 2.41 -19.77 -2.58
C THR A 95 3.18 -19.64 -1.25
N GLU A 96 4.34 -20.28 -1.13
CA GLU A 96 5.18 -20.20 0.08
C GLU A 96 5.69 -18.77 0.30
N GLU A 97 6.24 -18.15 -0.75
CA GLU A 97 6.72 -16.77 -0.73
C GLU A 97 5.63 -15.77 -0.28
N LEU A 98 4.42 -15.90 -0.86
CA LEU A 98 3.29 -15.03 -0.56
C LEU A 98 2.76 -15.25 0.86
N LEU A 99 2.74 -16.50 1.34
CA LEU A 99 2.38 -16.83 2.71
C LEU A 99 3.38 -16.24 3.71
N ASP A 100 4.68 -16.31 3.43
CA ASP A 100 5.71 -15.75 4.30
C ASP A 100 5.59 -14.23 4.39
N ALA A 101 5.34 -13.55 3.26
CA ALA A 101 5.13 -12.11 3.24
C ALA A 101 3.88 -11.73 4.05
N ALA A 102 2.75 -12.42 3.82
CA ALA A 102 1.51 -12.14 4.52
C ALA A 102 1.63 -12.42 6.04
N ARG A 103 2.22 -13.55 6.43
CA ARG A 103 2.46 -13.91 7.84
C ARG A 103 3.36 -12.91 8.54
N PHE A 104 4.41 -12.44 7.86
CA PHE A 104 5.26 -11.39 8.40
C PHE A 104 4.45 -10.12 8.68
N ILE A 105 3.63 -9.65 7.72
CA ILE A 105 2.81 -8.45 7.91
C ILE A 105 1.81 -8.65 9.06
N VAL A 106 1.10 -9.78 9.10
CA VAL A 106 0.16 -10.14 10.18
C VAL A 106 0.84 -10.17 11.54
N SER A 107 2.10 -10.64 11.62
CA SER A 107 2.86 -10.69 12.87
C SER A 107 3.14 -9.29 13.45
N ILE A 108 3.12 -8.25 12.61
CA ILE A 108 3.19 -6.84 13.05
C ILE A 108 1.79 -6.34 13.37
N SER A 109 0.87 -6.45 12.41
CA SER A 109 -0.55 -6.14 12.61
C SER A 109 -1.40 -6.65 11.45
N PRO A 110 -2.56 -7.29 11.71
CA PRO A 110 -3.50 -7.68 10.66
C PRO A 110 -4.19 -6.49 9.97
N ASP A 111 -4.04 -5.28 10.55
CA ASP A 111 -4.62 -4.03 10.06
C ASP A 111 -3.72 -3.28 9.06
N ILE A 112 -2.46 -3.71 8.87
CA ILE A 112 -1.57 -3.13 7.84
C ILE A 112 -2.08 -3.58 6.46
N PRO A 113 -2.45 -2.64 5.56
CA PRO A 113 -2.80 -2.99 4.21
C PRO A 113 -1.65 -3.64 3.46
N TRP A 114 -1.95 -4.75 2.80
CA TRP A 114 -1.04 -5.35 1.82
C TRP A 114 -1.58 -5.16 0.41
N HIS A 115 -0.79 -4.55 -0.46
CA HIS A 115 -1.12 -4.37 -1.86
C HIS A 115 -0.31 -5.32 -2.72
N VAL A 116 -0.98 -6.22 -3.44
CA VAL A 116 -0.39 -7.07 -4.46
C VAL A 116 -0.64 -6.45 -5.84
N THR A 117 0.42 -6.13 -6.58
CA THR A 117 0.30 -5.33 -7.81
C THR A 117 0.86 -6.07 -9.02
N ALA A 118 0.22 -5.90 -10.19
CA ALA A 118 0.67 -6.53 -11.42
C ALA A 118 1.99 -5.92 -11.93
N PHE A 119 2.93 -6.80 -12.25
CA PHE A 119 4.07 -6.55 -13.10
C PHE A 119 3.66 -6.53 -14.58
N HIS A 120 4.31 -5.62 -15.32
CA HIS A 120 4.24 -5.56 -16.76
C HIS A 120 5.66 -5.62 -17.34
N LYS A 121 5.90 -6.58 -18.23
CA LYS A 121 7.17 -6.75 -18.94
C LYS A 121 7.40 -5.55 -19.85
N ASN A 122 8.22 -4.62 -19.36
CA ASN A 122 8.50 -3.34 -20.01
C ASN A 122 10.01 -3.10 -20.01
N TYR A 123 10.45 -2.26 -20.94
CA TYR A 123 11.84 -1.85 -21.11
C TYR A 123 12.80 -3.04 -21.34
N ARG A 124 13.55 -3.47 -20.33
CA ARG A 124 14.61 -4.49 -20.45
C ARG A 124 14.29 -5.82 -19.76
N MET A 125 13.25 -5.88 -18.94
CA MET A 125 12.85 -7.10 -18.24
C MET A 125 11.71 -7.76 -19.04
N THR A 126 12.09 -8.64 -19.97
CA THR A 126 11.20 -9.30 -20.94
C THR A 126 11.28 -10.82 -20.90
N ASP A 127 12.11 -11.35 -20.00
CA ASP A 127 12.37 -12.77 -19.75
C ASP A 127 11.26 -13.46 -18.95
N THR A 128 10.37 -12.68 -18.32
CA THR A 128 9.17 -13.16 -17.65
C THR A 128 7.90 -12.55 -18.25
N GLU A 129 6.77 -13.24 -18.03
CA GLU A 129 5.46 -12.82 -18.51
C GLU A 129 4.84 -11.73 -17.63
N ASN A 130 3.77 -11.10 -18.14
CA ASN A 130 2.97 -10.18 -17.32
C ASN A 130 2.24 -10.95 -16.21
N THR A 131 2.05 -10.33 -15.06
CA THR A 131 1.17 -10.87 -14.02
C THR A 131 -0.25 -10.97 -14.56
N THR A 132 -0.87 -12.13 -14.38
CA THR A 132 -2.27 -12.32 -14.75
C THR A 132 -3.21 -11.87 -13.63
N VAL A 133 -4.49 -11.73 -13.96
CA VAL A 133 -5.54 -11.46 -12.97
C VAL A 133 -5.59 -12.57 -11.92
N ASP A 134 -5.55 -13.83 -12.37
CA ASP A 134 -5.62 -15.01 -11.47
C ASP A 134 -4.47 -15.04 -10.48
N MET A 135 -3.26 -14.63 -10.88
CA MET A 135 -2.11 -14.52 -9.97
C MET A 135 -2.33 -13.48 -8.87
N LEU A 136 -2.92 -12.32 -9.22
CA LEU A 136 -3.24 -11.29 -8.23
C LEU A 136 -4.35 -11.73 -7.29
N ILE A 137 -5.42 -12.31 -7.82
CA ILE A 137 -6.53 -12.85 -7.01
C ILE A 137 -5.98 -13.90 -6.06
N ARG A 138 -5.15 -14.83 -6.54
CA ARG A 138 -4.53 -15.87 -5.71
C ARG A 138 -3.65 -15.27 -4.61
N ALA A 139 -2.84 -14.27 -4.92
CA ALA A 139 -2.01 -13.59 -3.92
C ALA A 139 -2.86 -12.87 -2.86
N ALA A 140 -3.97 -12.25 -3.27
CA ALA A 140 -4.88 -11.57 -2.37
C ALA A 140 -5.62 -12.55 -1.43
N GLU A 141 -6.09 -13.67 -1.97
CA GLU A 141 -6.68 -14.78 -1.19
C GLU A 141 -5.70 -15.30 -0.14
N ILE A 142 -4.44 -15.57 -0.54
CA ILE A 142 -3.39 -16.02 0.39
C ILE A 142 -3.19 -15.01 1.52
N GLY A 143 -3.19 -13.70 1.21
CA GLY A 143 -3.08 -12.65 2.22
C GLY A 143 -4.23 -12.69 3.24
N GLN A 144 -5.47 -12.83 2.76
CA GLN A 144 -6.64 -12.94 3.62
C GLN A 144 -6.64 -14.23 4.45
N GLU A 145 -6.31 -15.38 3.84
CA GLU A 145 -6.18 -16.67 4.51
C GLU A 145 -5.12 -16.64 5.63
N ALA A 146 -4.04 -15.87 5.44
CA ALA A 146 -3.01 -15.66 6.46
C ALA A 146 -3.46 -14.77 7.63
N GLY A 147 -4.58 -14.06 7.48
CA GLY A 147 -5.19 -13.23 8.54
C GLY A 147 -5.15 -11.72 8.30
N LEU A 148 -4.71 -11.25 7.13
CA LEU A 148 -4.79 -9.82 6.79
C LEU A 148 -6.24 -9.41 6.57
N ARG A 149 -6.64 -8.29 7.19
CA ARG A 149 -7.99 -7.74 7.05
C ARG A 149 -8.16 -6.92 5.77
N TYR A 150 -7.06 -6.32 5.29
CA TYR A 150 -7.05 -5.43 4.14
C TYR A 150 -5.99 -5.88 3.15
N VAL A 151 -6.44 -6.52 2.08
CA VAL A 151 -5.59 -6.92 0.96
C VAL A 151 -6.17 -6.31 -0.31
N TYR A 152 -5.32 -5.60 -1.04
CA TYR A 152 -5.70 -4.90 -2.25
C TYR A 152 -4.94 -5.46 -3.45
N ALA A 153 -5.64 -5.76 -4.53
CA ALA A 153 -5.02 -6.08 -5.81
C ALA A 153 -5.01 -4.83 -6.70
N GLY A 154 -3.92 -4.60 -7.42
CA GLY A 154 -3.75 -3.35 -8.18
C GLY A 154 -3.01 -3.50 -9.51
N ASN A 155 -2.85 -2.36 -10.19
CA ASN A 155 -2.31 -2.21 -11.55
C ASN A 155 -3.13 -2.88 -12.67
N LEU A 156 -4.29 -3.46 -12.38
CA LEU A 156 -5.26 -3.92 -13.39
C LEU A 156 -6.68 -3.39 -13.10
N PRO A 157 -6.92 -2.06 -13.24
CA PRO A 157 -8.17 -1.41 -12.84
C PRO A 157 -9.44 -2.09 -13.38
N GLY A 158 -10.38 -2.40 -12.48
CA GLY A 158 -11.67 -3.04 -12.77
C GLY A 158 -11.58 -4.50 -13.20
N ARG A 159 -10.46 -5.18 -12.94
CA ARG A 159 -10.26 -6.59 -13.33
C ARG A 159 -10.02 -7.53 -12.15
N VAL A 160 -9.91 -7.01 -10.94
CA VAL A 160 -9.48 -7.76 -9.75
C VAL A 160 -10.51 -7.71 -8.62
N ASP A 161 -11.79 -7.55 -8.96
CA ASP A 161 -12.88 -7.56 -7.99
C ASP A 161 -12.83 -8.85 -7.13
N PRO A 162 -13.07 -8.76 -5.81
CA PRO A 162 -13.45 -7.56 -5.04
C PRO A 162 -12.25 -6.75 -4.49
N TYR A 163 -11.02 -7.06 -4.88
CA TYR A 163 -9.79 -6.60 -4.21
C TYR A 163 -9.36 -5.15 -4.53
N GLU A 164 -10.17 -4.34 -5.21
CA GLU A 164 -9.96 -2.87 -5.27
C GLU A 164 -10.68 -2.14 -4.13
N ASP A 165 -11.71 -2.76 -3.59
CA ASP A 165 -12.63 -2.16 -2.64
C ASP A 165 -12.14 -2.34 -1.21
N THR A 166 -12.56 -1.44 -0.32
CA THR A 166 -12.39 -1.62 1.12
C THR A 166 -13.67 -2.16 1.71
N THR A 167 -13.58 -3.33 2.33
CA THR A 167 -14.69 -4.02 2.97
C THR A 167 -14.52 -4.01 4.50
N CYS A 168 -15.63 -3.92 5.23
CA CYS A 168 -15.61 -4.04 6.68
C CYS A 168 -15.17 -5.46 7.10
N PRO A 169 -14.12 -5.64 7.92
CA PRO A 169 -13.67 -6.98 8.32
C PRO A 169 -14.69 -7.71 9.20
N THR A 170 -15.61 -6.98 9.84
CA THR A 170 -16.62 -7.55 10.74
C THR A 170 -17.90 -7.93 10.00
N CYS A 171 -18.55 -6.97 9.32
CA CYS A 171 -19.87 -7.18 8.70
C CYS A 171 -19.82 -7.40 7.18
N GLN A 172 -18.63 -7.36 6.57
CA GLN A 172 -18.41 -7.61 5.15
C GLN A 172 -19.12 -6.63 4.19
N GLN A 173 -19.64 -5.52 4.69
CA GLN A 173 -20.18 -4.45 3.84
C GLN A 173 -19.04 -3.72 3.12
N SER A 174 -19.24 -3.43 1.83
CA SER A 174 -18.33 -2.57 1.07
C SER A 174 -18.44 -1.13 1.58
N LEU A 175 -17.30 -0.55 1.97
CA LEU A 175 -17.21 0.77 2.59
C LEU A 175 -16.61 1.81 1.67
N ILE A 176 -15.66 1.41 0.81
CA ILE A 176 -15.09 2.28 -0.20
C ILE A 176 -14.98 1.48 -1.49
N ARG A 177 -15.70 1.92 -2.53
CA ARG A 177 -15.65 1.31 -3.85
C ARG A 177 -14.67 2.05 -4.74
N ARG A 178 -13.85 1.31 -5.50
CA ARG A 178 -12.82 1.89 -6.35
C ARG A 178 -12.85 1.35 -7.78
N TYR A 179 -12.21 2.14 -8.64
CA TYR A 179 -11.75 1.72 -9.96
C TYR A 179 -10.29 2.18 -10.10
N GLY A 180 -9.35 1.28 -9.83
CA GLY A 180 -7.96 1.66 -9.59
C GLY A 180 -7.82 2.61 -8.39
N PHE A 181 -7.25 3.80 -8.60
CA PHE A 181 -7.13 4.82 -7.54
C PHE A 181 -8.34 5.77 -7.46
N VAL A 182 -9.34 5.61 -8.32
CA VAL A 182 -10.55 6.44 -8.33
C VAL A 182 -11.54 5.92 -7.30
N ILE A 183 -12.09 6.80 -6.46
CA ILE A 183 -13.14 6.46 -5.49
C ILE A 183 -14.50 6.65 -6.17
N LEU A 184 -15.25 5.56 -6.30
CA LEU A 184 -16.59 5.53 -6.88
C LEU A 184 -17.68 5.75 -5.83
N ASP A 185 -17.46 5.23 -4.62
CA ASP A 185 -18.39 5.32 -3.49
C ASP A 185 -17.63 5.32 -2.16
N TYR A 186 -18.17 5.99 -1.15
CA TYR A 186 -17.56 6.16 0.17
C TYR A 186 -18.62 6.20 1.26
N GLN A 187 -18.56 5.23 2.18
CA GLN A 187 -19.56 5.00 3.22
C GLN A 187 -18.99 5.13 4.65
N LEU A 188 -17.68 5.35 4.82
CA LEU A 188 -17.13 5.53 6.16
C LEU A 188 -17.67 6.81 6.81
N THR A 189 -17.87 6.75 8.13
CA THR A 189 -18.17 7.95 8.92
C THR A 189 -16.96 8.88 8.99
N GLY A 190 -17.17 10.13 9.42
CA GLY A 190 -16.07 11.07 9.69
C GLY A 190 -15.11 10.62 10.80
N GLN A 191 -15.52 9.64 11.62
CA GLN A 191 -14.66 8.98 12.62
C GLN A 191 -13.92 7.77 12.06
N GLY A 192 -14.05 7.46 10.77
CA GLY A 192 -13.42 6.29 10.17
C GLY A 192 -14.03 4.95 10.57
N THR A 193 -15.33 4.94 10.91
CA THR A 193 -16.03 3.72 11.33
C THR A 193 -16.99 3.23 10.24
N CYS A 194 -17.25 1.92 10.25
CA CYS A 194 -18.31 1.31 9.46
C CYS A 194 -19.68 1.76 9.99
N PRO A 195 -20.56 2.38 9.18
CA PRO A 195 -21.85 2.88 9.65
C PRO A 195 -22.84 1.74 9.96
N TYR A 196 -22.59 0.53 9.45
CA TYR A 196 -23.50 -0.61 9.59
C TYR A 196 -23.29 -1.41 10.87
N CYS A 197 -22.06 -1.48 11.39
CA CYS A 197 -21.74 -2.27 12.59
C CYS A 197 -20.86 -1.54 13.61
N GLY A 198 -20.45 -0.29 13.35
CA GLY A 198 -19.62 0.51 14.24
C GLY A 198 -18.15 0.11 14.33
N THR A 199 -17.71 -0.91 13.57
CA THR A 199 -16.30 -1.33 13.57
C THR A 199 -15.41 -0.17 13.08
N ALA A 200 -14.38 0.18 13.85
CA ALA A 200 -13.36 1.12 13.43
C ALA A 200 -12.53 0.53 12.28
N ILE A 201 -12.33 1.31 11.22
CA ILE A 201 -11.54 0.92 10.06
C ILE A 201 -10.19 1.64 10.18
N PRO A 202 -9.07 0.91 10.25
CA PRO A 202 -7.75 1.51 10.38
C PRO A 202 -7.41 2.29 9.11
N GLY A 203 -6.86 3.49 9.30
CA GLY A 203 -6.47 4.36 8.20
C GLY A 203 -6.44 5.82 8.63
N ILE A 204 -6.08 6.67 7.66
CA ILE A 204 -6.10 8.12 7.84
C ILE A 204 -7.25 8.70 7.03
N TRP A 205 -8.33 9.02 7.71
CA TRP A 205 -9.58 9.47 7.11
C TRP A 205 -9.70 11.00 7.12
N PRO A 206 -10.49 11.59 6.21
CA PRO A 206 -10.92 12.98 6.34
C PRO A 206 -11.87 13.13 7.54
N GLU A 207 -11.85 14.30 8.18
CA GLU A 207 -12.72 14.58 9.33
C GLU A 207 -14.19 14.67 8.91
N THR A 208 -14.43 15.17 7.70
CA THR A 208 -15.76 15.27 7.11
C THR A 208 -15.84 14.45 5.81
N THR A 209 -16.97 13.79 5.58
CA THR A 209 -17.18 12.98 4.37
C THR A 209 -17.22 13.82 3.10
N ASP A 210 -17.56 15.11 3.22
CA ASP A 210 -17.68 16.06 2.10
C ASP A 210 -16.32 16.38 1.45
N GLU A 211 -15.21 16.11 2.13
CA GLU A 211 -13.86 16.23 1.57
C GLU A 211 -13.53 15.13 0.56
N VAL A 212 -14.26 14.01 0.58
CA VAL A 212 -14.02 12.88 -0.32
C VAL A 212 -14.53 13.22 -1.71
N ARG A 213 -13.61 13.29 -2.66
CA ARG A 213 -13.93 13.50 -4.07
C ARG A 213 -14.32 12.19 -4.73
N LEU A 214 -15.62 11.97 -4.87
CA LEU A 214 -16.15 10.90 -5.72
C LEU A 214 -15.92 11.25 -7.19
N SER A 215 -15.67 10.23 -8.00
CA SER A 215 -15.45 10.38 -9.45
C SER A 215 -15.95 9.13 -10.17
N THR A 216 -15.89 9.14 -11.49
CA THR A 216 -16.34 8.02 -12.33
C THR A 216 -15.14 7.22 -12.86
N ALA A 217 -15.36 5.98 -13.31
CA ALA A 217 -14.31 5.18 -13.93
C ALA A 217 -13.66 5.88 -15.16
N ALA A 218 -14.42 6.74 -15.86
CA ALA A 218 -13.90 7.54 -16.97
C ALA A 218 -12.80 8.53 -16.52
N ASP A 219 -12.82 8.93 -15.25
CA ASP A 219 -11.86 9.89 -14.70
C ASP A 219 -10.46 9.31 -14.46
N LEU A 220 -10.33 7.98 -14.48
CA LEU A 220 -9.03 7.31 -14.43
C LEU A 220 -8.15 7.75 -15.62
N PHE A 221 -8.75 7.85 -16.80
CA PHE A 221 -8.07 8.23 -18.05
C PHE A 221 -8.16 9.73 -18.36
N SER A 222 -9.01 10.48 -17.63
CA SER A 222 -9.25 11.90 -17.86
C SER A 222 -8.24 12.82 -17.16
N ARG A 223 -7.32 12.27 -16.33
CA ARG A 223 -6.15 12.98 -15.80
C ARG A 223 -5.16 13.29 -16.93
N ARG A 224 -5.58 14.18 -17.83
CA ARG A 224 -4.72 14.90 -18.77
C ARG A 224 -3.51 15.43 -17.99
N PRO A 225 -2.30 15.46 -18.56
CA PRO A 225 -1.19 16.17 -17.94
C PRO A 225 -1.69 17.55 -17.52
N ARG A 226 -1.52 17.91 -16.25
CA ARG A 226 -1.81 19.27 -15.79
C ARG A 226 -1.03 20.20 -16.71
N ILE A 227 -1.74 21.04 -17.47
CA ILE A 227 -1.10 22.16 -18.15
C ILE A 227 -0.57 23.03 -17.03
N VAL A 228 0.74 23.00 -16.85
CA VAL A 228 1.44 23.90 -15.94
C VAL A 228 1.43 25.26 -16.62
N PRO A 229 0.79 26.30 -16.05
CA PRO A 229 0.85 27.65 -16.60
C PRO A 229 2.28 28.22 -16.56
#